data_AF-A0A497QN66-F1
#
_entry.id   AF-A0A497QN66-F1
#
_cell.length_a   1.000
_cell.length_b   1.000
_cell.length_c   1.000
_cell.angle_alpha   90.00
_cell.angle_beta   90.00
_cell.angle_gamma   90.00
#
_symmetry.space_group_name_H-M   'P 1'
#
loop_
_entity.id
_entity.type
_entity.pdbx_description
1 polymer ?
#
loop_
_entity_poly.entity_id
_entity_poly.type
_entity_poly.pdbx_seq_one_letter_code
_entity_poly.pdbx_strand_id
1 'polypeptide(L)'
;ELELKLSKLEKRKFPLEQERNRYKNALSHLNNAHFHYSSALNELNSAMSASTWDTFFGGGLFADAIKHSRIADARDASIRGRRALQLAYEIVPNLPRILAARIEEINKFWDVFFDNIFSDLNAREKIQRSIYSTQESLEDINRANSWLKVQIQKIDSEFRNLQSEISQTRQDLTKRRRSLIDIALQSKNS
;
A
#
# COMPACT_ATOMS: atom_id res chain seq x y z
N GLU A 1 -15.39 38.24 15.97
CA GLU A 1 -15.45 36.83 16.43
C GLU A 1 -15.70 35.82 15.30
N LEU A 2 -16.82 35.91 14.55
CA LEU A 2 -17.14 34.99 13.44
C LEU A 2 -16.08 34.95 12.32
N GLU A 3 -15.48 36.10 11.97
CA GLU A 3 -14.39 36.15 10.96
C GLU A 3 -13.14 35.40 11.42
N LEU A 4 -12.78 35.55 12.70
CA LEU A 4 -11.66 34.82 13.29
C LEU A 4 -11.93 33.32 13.33
N LYS A 5 -13.17 32.92 13.67
CA LYS A 5 -13.61 31.52 13.61
C LYS A 5 -13.49 30.97 12.19
N LEU A 6 -14.02 31.69 11.19
CA LEU A 6 -13.96 31.28 9.79
C LEU A 6 -12.51 31.08 9.32
N SER A 7 -11.63 32.05 9.61
CA SER A 7 -10.21 31.96 9.26
C SER A 7 -9.52 30.75 9.91
N LYS A 8 -9.81 30.47 11.19
CA LYS A 8 -9.28 29.28 11.88
C LYS A 8 -9.75 27.98 11.21
N LEU A 9 -11.03 27.88 10.86
CA LEU A 9 -11.58 26.69 10.20
C LEU A 9 -10.98 26.49 8.80
N GLU A 10 -10.85 27.56 8.00
CA GLU A 10 -10.25 27.49 6.66
C GLU A 10 -8.79 27.02 6.71
N LYS A 11 -8.02 27.50 7.70
CA LYS A 11 -6.63 27.05 7.91
C LYS A 11 -6.49 25.56 8.24
N ARG A 12 -7.52 24.92 8.83
CA ARG A 12 -7.50 23.49 9.17
C ARG A 12 -7.63 22.57 7.96
N LYS A 13 -8.10 23.06 6.81
CA LYS A 13 -8.28 22.22 5.60
C LYS A 13 -6.97 21.68 5.07
N PHE A 14 -5.98 22.57 4.97
CA PHE A 14 -4.70 22.28 4.35
C PHE A 14 -3.96 21.07 4.98
N PRO A 15 -3.76 20.99 6.32
CA PRO A 15 -3.12 19.83 6.91
C PRO A 15 -3.91 18.52 6.71
N LEU A 16 -5.25 18.56 6.73
CA LEU A 16 -6.08 17.38 6.48
C LEU A 16 -5.95 16.88 5.03
N GLU A 17 -5.92 17.79 4.05
CA GLU A 17 -5.71 17.45 2.65
C GLU A 17 -4.32 16.86 2.41
N GLN A 18 -3.29 17.43 3.05
CA GLN A 18 -1.93 16.89 2.99
C GLN A 18 -1.86 15.49 3.57
N GLU A 19 -2.42 15.26 4.76
CA GLU A 19 -2.41 13.95 5.40
C GLU A 19 -3.17 12.91 4.57
N ARG A 20 -4.32 13.29 4.02
CA ARG A 20 -5.08 12.43 3.12
C ARG A 20 -4.28 12.03 1.87
N ASN A 21 -3.63 12.99 1.23
CA ASN A 21 -2.82 12.73 0.05
C ASN A 21 -1.62 11.84 0.39
N ARG A 22 -0.98 12.07 1.54
CA ARG A 22 0.07 11.20 2.07
C ARG A 22 -0.40 9.76 2.24
N TYR A 23 -1.57 9.52 2.84
CA TYR A 23 -2.15 8.17 2.97
C TYR A 23 -2.52 7.55 1.62
N LYS A 24 -3.03 8.32 0.67
CA LYS A 24 -3.29 7.84 -0.69
C LYS A 24 -2.02 7.43 -1.43
N ASN A 25 -0.94 8.20 -1.28
CA ASN A 25 0.35 7.86 -1.86
C ASN A 25 0.90 6.56 -1.27
N ALA A 26 0.87 6.39 0.05
CA ALA A 26 1.25 5.13 0.70
C ALA A 26 0.38 3.95 0.24
N LEU A 27 -0.93 4.15 0.07
CA LEU A 27 -1.84 3.14 -0.45
C LEU A 27 -1.47 2.71 -1.88
N SER A 28 -1.05 3.65 -2.73
CA SER A 28 -0.54 3.33 -4.07
C SER A 28 0.71 2.45 -4.01
N HIS A 29 1.65 2.75 -3.11
CA HIS A 29 2.85 1.92 -2.93
C HIS A 29 2.51 0.52 -2.38
N LEU A 30 1.56 0.38 -1.46
CA LEU A 30 1.10 -0.92 -0.99
C LEU A 30 0.39 -1.73 -2.10
N ASN A 31 -0.39 -1.08 -2.96
CA ASN A 31 -0.98 -1.76 -4.13
C ASN A 31 0.11 -2.24 -5.12
N ASN A 32 1.16 -1.46 -5.33
CA ASN A 32 2.31 -1.88 -6.14
C ASN A 32 3.05 -3.05 -5.50
N ALA A 33 3.22 -3.04 -4.17
CA ALA A 33 3.80 -4.16 -3.43
C ALA A 33 2.95 -5.44 -3.59
N HIS A 34 1.63 -5.31 -3.46
CA HIS A 34 0.69 -6.41 -3.67
C HIS A 34 0.83 -6.99 -5.08
N PHE A 35 0.81 -6.15 -6.11
CA PHE A 35 0.97 -6.58 -7.50
C PHE A 35 2.25 -7.40 -7.71
N HIS A 36 3.37 -6.91 -7.19
CA HIS A 36 4.66 -7.58 -7.32
C HIS A 36 4.75 -8.89 -6.53
N TYR A 37 4.22 -8.97 -5.31
CA TYR A 37 4.19 -10.24 -4.58
C TYR A 37 3.20 -11.24 -5.17
N SER A 38 2.07 -10.80 -5.74
CA SER A 38 1.18 -11.69 -6.51
C SER A 38 1.88 -12.25 -7.75
N SER A 39 2.66 -11.43 -8.47
CA SER A 39 3.49 -11.89 -9.58
C SER A 39 4.54 -12.89 -9.10
N ALA A 40 5.26 -12.61 -8.01
CA ALA A 40 6.23 -13.53 -7.44
C ALA A 40 5.60 -14.89 -7.05
N LEU A 41 4.42 -14.85 -6.43
CA LEU A 41 3.67 -16.05 -6.06
C LEU A 41 3.26 -16.87 -7.30
N ASN A 42 2.83 -16.23 -8.38
CA ASN A 42 2.48 -16.91 -9.63
C ASN A 42 3.69 -17.63 -10.25
N GLU A 43 4.85 -16.98 -10.26
CA GLU A 43 6.08 -17.56 -10.77
C GLU A 43 6.58 -18.73 -9.90
N LEU A 44 6.50 -18.60 -8.57
CA LEU A 44 6.82 -19.69 -7.63
C LEU A 44 5.90 -20.90 -7.80
N ASN A 45 4.58 -20.67 -7.93
CA ASN A 45 3.61 -21.74 -8.18
C ASN A 45 3.88 -22.42 -9.52
N SER A 46 4.21 -21.64 -10.56
CA SER A 46 4.58 -22.18 -11.88
C SER A 46 5.85 -23.03 -11.81
N ALA A 47 6.86 -22.59 -11.05
CA ALA A 47 8.08 -23.37 -10.82
C ALA A 47 7.80 -24.68 -10.04
N MET A 48 6.92 -24.63 -9.03
CA MET A 48 6.49 -25.80 -8.27
C MET A 48 5.74 -26.82 -9.16
N SER A 49 4.84 -26.34 -10.03
CA SER A 49 4.11 -27.21 -10.95
C SER A 49 5.00 -27.80 -12.04
N ALA A 50 5.93 -27.02 -12.61
CA ALA A 50 6.87 -27.50 -13.63
C ALA A 50 7.73 -28.66 -13.11
N SER A 51 8.14 -28.61 -11.84
CA SER A 51 8.85 -29.70 -11.16
C SER A 51 8.03 -31.00 -11.04
N THR A 52 6.70 -30.95 -11.15
CA THR A 52 5.82 -32.12 -11.04
C THR A 52 5.59 -32.80 -12.41
N TRP A 53 5.77 -32.07 -13.51
CA TRP A 53 5.66 -32.61 -14.88
C TRP A 53 6.93 -33.38 -15.32
N ASP A 54 8.12 -32.97 -14.86
CA ASP A 54 9.39 -33.66 -15.18
C ASP A 54 9.48 -35.10 -14.65
N THR A 55 8.76 -35.41 -13.58
CA THR A 55 8.76 -36.76 -12.99
C THR A 55 8.02 -37.79 -13.86
N PHE A 56 7.19 -37.35 -14.82
CA PHE A 56 6.39 -38.25 -15.67
C PHE A 56 6.86 -38.34 -17.14
N PHE A 57 7.68 -37.42 -17.65
CA PHE A 57 8.01 -37.37 -19.10
C PHE A 57 9.50 -37.20 -19.44
N GLY A 58 10.41 -37.59 -18.55
CA GLY A 58 11.84 -37.72 -18.87
C GLY A 58 12.60 -36.42 -18.74
N GLY A 59 13.36 -36.30 -17.65
CA GLY A 59 14.22 -35.16 -17.36
C GLY A 59 15.23 -34.89 -18.47
N GLY A 60 15.24 -33.65 -18.95
CA GLY A 60 16.20 -33.14 -19.91
C GLY A 60 16.37 -31.64 -19.75
N LEU A 61 17.62 -31.18 -19.88
CA LEU A 61 18.21 -29.82 -19.78
C LEU A 61 17.31 -28.59 -20.03
N PHE A 62 16.21 -28.70 -20.76
CA PHE A 62 15.26 -27.63 -21.05
C PHE A 62 14.32 -27.29 -19.87
N ALA A 63 13.97 -28.26 -19.04
CA ALA A 63 13.10 -28.01 -17.90
C ALA A 63 13.78 -27.16 -16.81
N ASP A 64 15.10 -27.28 -16.69
CA ASP A 64 15.89 -26.55 -15.71
C ASP A 64 16.14 -25.09 -16.08
N ALA A 65 16.26 -24.78 -17.37
CA ALA A 65 16.35 -23.41 -17.87
C ALA A 65 15.04 -22.62 -17.64
N ILE A 66 13.89 -23.28 -17.84
CA ILE A 66 12.57 -22.68 -17.58
C ILE A 66 12.36 -22.46 -16.07
N LYS A 67 12.73 -23.43 -15.22
CA LYS A 67 12.71 -23.24 -13.76
C LYS A 67 13.59 -22.09 -13.31
N HIS A 68 14.78 -21.94 -13.92
CA HIS A 68 15.70 -20.86 -13.59
C HIS A 68 15.09 -19.49 -13.89
N SER A 69 14.48 -19.30 -15.06
CA SER A 69 13.80 -18.05 -15.42
C SER A 69 12.69 -17.71 -14.43
N ARG A 70 11.82 -18.69 -14.11
CA ARG A 70 10.66 -18.45 -13.23
C ARG A 70 11.07 -18.06 -11.81
N ILE A 71 12.09 -18.71 -11.24
CA ILE A 71 12.58 -18.34 -9.91
C ILE A 71 13.30 -16.98 -9.93
N ALA A 72 14.03 -16.65 -11.00
CA ALA A 72 14.61 -15.33 -11.18
C ALA A 72 13.53 -14.24 -11.28
N ASP A 73 12.48 -14.48 -12.07
CA ASP A 73 11.34 -13.57 -12.21
C ASP A 73 10.61 -13.37 -10.88
N ALA A 74 10.41 -14.44 -10.12
CA ALA A 74 9.82 -14.39 -8.78
C ALA A 74 10.64 -13.52 -7.81
N ARG A 75 11.97 -13.68 -7.85
CA ARG A 75 12.91 -12.90 -7.03
C ARG A 75 12.84 -11.42 -7.40
N ASP A 76 12.92 -11.10 -8.69
CA ASP A 76 12.90 -9.73 -9.17
C ASP A 76 11.59 -9.03 -8.81
N ALA A 77 10.47 -9.76 -8.93
CA ALA A 77 9.18 -9.28 -8.47
C ALA A 77 9.19 -9.02 -6.96
N SER A 78 9.71 -9.93 -6.13
CA SER A 78 9.81 -9.73 -4.68
C SER A 78 10.69 -8.54 -4.28
N ILE A 79 11.82 -8.32 -4.95
CA ILE A 79 12.67 -7.15 -4.73
C ILE A 79 11.91 -5.85 -5.00
N ARG A 80 11.17 -5.80 -6.11
CA ARG A 80 10.29 -4.65 -6.44
C ARG A 80 9.19 -4.47 -5.41
N GLY A 81 8.58 -5.57 -4.95
CA GLY A 81 7.56 -5.56 -3.89
C GLY A 81 8.09 -4.99 -2.58
N ARG A 82 9.25 -5.45 -2.13
CA ARG A 82 9.92 -4.95 -0.92
C ARG A 82 10.29 -3.47 -1.03
N ARG A 83 10.80 -3.03 -2.19
CA ARG A 83 11.08 -1.60 -2.42
C ARG A 83 9.82 -0.75 -2.32
N ALA A 84 8.70 -1.24 -2.86
CA ALA A 84 7.42 -0.56 -2.73
C ALA A 84 6.93 -0.51 -1.26
N LEU A 85 7.13 -1.58 -0.48
CA LEU A 85 6.85 -1.56 0.96
C LEU A 85 7.69 -0.51 1.70
N GLN A 86 8.99 -0.44 1.41
CA GLN A 86 9.88 0.55 2.03
C GLN A 86 9.38 1.97 1.76
N LEU A 87 9.02 2.29 0.51
CA LEU A 87 8.44 3.59 0.17
C LEU A 87 7.12 3.86 0.93
N ALA A 88 6.27 2.84 1.09
CA ALA A 88 5.04 2.99 1.88
C ALA A 88 5.34 3.32 3.35
N TYR A 89 6.34 2.68 3.97
CA TYR A 89 6.78 2.96 5.34
C TYR A 89 7.48 4.31 5.50
N GLU A 90 8.30 4.72 4.52
CA GLU A 90 8.90 6.06 4.50
C GLU A 90 7.82 7.15 4.49
N ILE A 91 6.74 6.93 3.73
CA ILE A 91 5.60 7.83 3.71
C ILE A 91 4.82 7.71 5.01
N VAL A 92 4.49 6.52 5.51
CA VAL A 92 3.67 6.28 6.71
C VAL A 92 4.37 5.29 7.67
N PRO A 93 5.21 5.78 8.61
CA PRO A 93 6.01 4.92 9.47
C PRO A 93 5.20 4.05 10.44
N ASN A 94 3.97 4.46 10.75
CA ASN A 94 3.05 3.77 11.66
C ASN A 94 2.09 2.80 10.95
N LEU A 95 2.39 2.39 9.72
CA LEU A 95 1.65 1.33 9.06
C LEU A 95 1.66 0.04 9.90
N PRO A 96 0.59 -0.78 9.83
CA PRO A 96 0.62 -2.12 10.38
C PRO A 96 1.87 -2.88 9.91
N ARG A 97 2.39 -3.76 10.77
CA ARG A 97 3.58 -4.54 10.45
C ARG A 97 3.30 -5.44 9.24
N ILE A 98 4.20 -5.41 8.27
CA ILE A 98 4.20 -6.26 7.08
C ILE A 98 5.50 -7.03 7.07
N LEU A 99 5.42 -8.35 7.12
CA LEU A 99 6.56 -9.22 6.90
C LEU A 99 6.82 -9.26 5.39
N ALA A 100 7.93 -8.66 4.95
CA ALA A 100 8.34 -8.72 3.54
C ALA A 100 8.71 -10.17 3.15
N ALA A 101 8.31 -10.60 1.95
CA ALA A 101 8.50 -11.98 1.53
C ALA A 101 10.01 -12.28 1.42
N ARG A 102 10.45 -13.35 2.06
CA ARG A 102 11.86 -13.75 2.05
C ARG A 102 12.13 -14.69 0.87
N ILE A 103 12.32 -14.10 -0.31
CA ILE A 103 12.77 -14.84 -1.51
C ILE A 103 14.30 -14.69 -1.70
N GLU A 104 14.96 -13.84 -0.90
CA GLU A 104 16.39 -13.53 -1.04
C GLU A 104 17.34 -14.65 -0.60
N GLU A 105 16.91 -15.56 0.27
CA GLU A 105 17.73 -16.66 0.79
C GLU A 105 18.11 -17.70 -0.29
N ILE A 106 17.54 -17.60 -1.49
CA ILE A 106 17.90 -18.46 -2.62
C ILE A 106 19.30 -18.09 -3.18
N ASN A 107 19.78 -16.86 -2.98
CA ASN A 107 21.03 -16.38 -3.63
C ASN A 107 22.34 -16.86 -3.05
N LYS A 108 22.47 -16.97 -1.72
CA LYS A 108 23.76 -17.37 -1.12
C LYS A 108 24.13 -18.82 -1.38
N PHE A 109 23.23 -19.57 -2.00
CA PHE A 109 23.45 -20.96 -2.31
C PHE A 109 23.47 -21.25 -3.80
N TRP A 110 23.13 -20.33 -4.73
CA TRP A 110 23.02 -20.65 -6.18
C TRP A 110 24.31 -21.24 -6.80
N ASP A 111 25.50 -20.75 -6.44
CA ASP A 111 26.78 -21.31 -6.92
C ASP A 111 27.06 -22.72 -6.37
N VAL A 112 26.47 -23.07 -5.22
CA VAL A 112 26.54 -24.40 -4.57
C VAL A 112 25.28 -25.24 -4.89
N PHE A 113 24.24 -24.61 -5.44
CA PHE A 113 22.92 -25.17 -5.71
C PHE A 113 23.08 -26.21 -6.81
N PHE A 114 23.70 -25.85 -7.93
CA PHE A 114 23.81 -26.74 -9.08
C PHE A 114 24.82 -27.89 -8.94
N ASP A 115 25.77 -27.82 -8.02
CA ASP A 115 26.69 -28.95 -7.78
C ASP A 115 26.03 -30.10 -7.00
N ASN A 116 24.90 -29.88 -6.30
CA ASN A 116 24.27 -30.87 -5.40
C ASN A 116 22.72 -30.95 -5.42
N ILE A 117 21.99 -30.27 -6.32
CA ILE A 117 20.50 -30.12 -6.18
C ILE A 117 19.62 -30.95 -7.07
N PHE A 118 20.15 -31.65 -8.07
CA PHE A 118 19.31 -32.62 -8.76
C PHE A 118 18.95 -33.84 -7.90
N SER A 119 19.48 -33.95 -6.66
CA SER A 119 19.28 -35.12 -5.82
C SER A 119 18.26 -35.01 -4.66
N ASP A 120 17.76 -33.85 -4.20
CA ASP A 120 17.05 -33.82 -2.90
C ASP A 120 15.71 -33.04 -2.80
N LEU A 121 14.82 -33.61 -1.98
CA LEU A 121 13.59 -33.06 -1.37
C LEU A 121 13.70 -31.58 -0.90
N ASN A 122 14.93 -31.13 -0.63
CA ASN A 122 15.29 -29.79 -0.17
C ASN A 122 14.90 -28.63 -1.10
N ALA A 123 14.86 -28.82 -2.43
CA ALA A 123 14.52 -27.75 -3.36
C ALA A 123 13.01 -27.43 -3.37
N ARG A 124 12.18 -28.48 -3.41
CA ARG A 124 10.72 -28.37 -3.37
C ARG A 124 10.26 -27.69 -2.08
N GLU A 125 10.83 -28.09 -0.94
CA GLU A 125 10.53 -27.45 0.34
C GLU A 125 10.90 -25.95 0.39
N LYS A 126 12.02 -25.54 -0.24
CA LYS A 126 12.41 -24.13 -0.30
C LYS A 126 11.42 -23.29 -1.12
N ILE A 127 10.95 -23.81 -2.26
CA ILE A 127 9.91 -23.13 -3.07
C ILE A 127 8.62 -23.06 -2.25
N GLN A 128 8.24 -24.15 -1.56
CA GLN A 128 7.05 -24.18 -0.71
C GLN A 128 7.12 -23.14 0.42
N ARG A 129 8.27 -23.02 1.11
CA ARG A 129 8.48 -21.98 2.14
C ARG A 129 8.40 -20.57 1.55
N SER A 130 8.92 -20.35 0.35
CA SER A 130 8.84 -19.07 -0.36
C SER A 130 7.40 -18.70 -0.74
N ILE A 131 6.60 -19.69 -1.16
CA ILE A 131 5.16 -19.54 -1.42
C ILE A 131 4.45 -19.10 -0.14
N TYR A 132 4.63 -19.82 0.96
CA TYR A 132 4.00 -19.50 2.24
C TYR A 132 4.38 -18.11 2.75
N SER A 133 5.67 -17.76 2.69
CA SER A 133 6.13 -16.41 3.08
C SER A 133 5.52 -15.33 2.19
N THR A 134 5.39 -15.56 0.88
CA THR A 134 4.78 -14.59 -0.04
C THR A 134 3.28 -14.41 0.22
N GLN A 135 2.58 -15.51 0.56
CA GLN A 135 1.17 -15.46 0.96
C GLN A 135 0.97 -14.65 2.25
N GLU A 136 1.80 -14.90 3.28
CA GLU A 136 1.76 -14.14 4.53
C GLU A 136 1.99 -12.64 4.28
N SER A 137 2.96 -12.28 3.44
CA SER A 137 3.19 -10.89 3.02
C SER A 137 1.97 -10.27 2.34
N LEU A 138 1.29 -11.00 1.46
CA LEU A 138 0.09 -10.52 0.78
C LEU A 138 -1.06 -10.28 1.77
N GLU A 139 -1.24 -11.16 2.74
CA GLU A 139 -2.22 -10.96 3.82
C GLU A 139 -1.91 -9.72 4.66
N ASP A 140 -0.65 -9.55 5.06
CA ASP A 140 -0.18 -8.36 5.77
C ASP A 140 -0.43 -7.07 4.98
N ILE A 141 -0.13 -7.08 3.68
CA ILE A 141 -0.39 -5.94 2.79
C ILE A 141 -1.88 -5.63 2.72
N ASN A 142 -2.73 -6.65 2.65
CA ASN A 142 -4.18 -6.45 2.63
C ASN A 142 -4.71 -5.88 3.95
N ARG A 143 -4.14 -6.29 5.09
CA ARG A 143 -4.41 -5.67 6.39
C ARG A 143 -4.00 -4.19 6.41
N ALA A 144 -2.79 -3.88 5.95
CA ALA A 144 -2.28 -2.50 5.89
C ALA A 144 -3.09 -1.60 4.93
N ASN A 145 -3.47 -2.13 3.76
CA ASN A 145 -4.37 -1.48 2.81
C ASN A 145 -5.73 -1.14 3.43
N SER A 146 -6.32 -2.09 4.15
CA SER A 146 -7.60 -1.91 4.82
C SER A 146 -7.50 -0.84 5.91
N TRP A 147 -6.41 -0.85 6.67
CA TRP A 147 -6.13 0.18 7.68
C TRP A 147 -6.01 1.58 7.05
N LEU A 148 -5.24 1.76 5.97
CA LEU A 148 -5.11 3.04 5.28
C LEU A 148 -6.46 3.54 4.73
N LYS A 149 -7.27 2.65 4.16
CA LYS A 149 -8.62 2.99 3.69
C LYS A 149 -9.49 3.54 4.82
N VAL A 150 -9.42 2.93 6.01
CA VAL A 150 -10.14 3.43 7.20
C VAL A 150 -9.62 4.81 7.62
N GLN A 151 -8.30 5.05 7.63
CA GLN A 151 -7.77 6.38 7.98
C GLN A 151 -8.19 7.45 6.96
N ILE A 152 -8.13 7.15 5.67
CA ILE A 152 -8.60 8.05 4.60
C ILE A 152 -10.09 8.38 4.79
N GLN A 153 -10.92 7.39 5.11
CA GLN A 153 -12.36 7.60 5.35
C GLN A 153 -12.62 8.49 6.57
N LYS A 154 -11.80 8.39 7.63
CA LYS A 154 -11.88 9.26 8.81
C LYS A 154 -11.58 10.71 8.42
N ILE A 155 -10.48 10.94 7.70
CA ILE A 155 -10.12 12.29 7.22
C ILE A 155 -11.20 12.83 6.27
N ASP A 156 -11.73 12.01 5.37
CA ASP A 156 -12.82 12.42 4.46
C ASP A 156 -14.08 12.84 5.24
N SER A 157 -14.37 12.16 6.36
CA SER A 157 -15.48 12.52 7.24
C SER A 157 -15.21 13.82 8.01
N GLU A 158 -14.00 14.00 8.54
CA GLU A 158 -13.61 15.26 9.19
C GLU A 158 -13.65 16.43 8.21
N PHE A 159 -13.18 16.23 6.98
CA PHE A 159 -13.21 17.24 5.94
C PHE A 159 -14.65 17.66 5.60
N ARG A 160 -15.57 16.70 5.45
CA ARG A 160 -16.99 17.00 5.25
C ARG A 160 -17.58 17.83 6.39
N ASN A 161 -17.28 17.46 7.64
CA ASN A 161 -17.75 18.21 8.81
C ASN A 161 -17.19 19.64 8.84
N LEU A 162 -15.90 19.80 8.55
CA LEU A 162 -15.24 21.10 8.48
C LEU A 162 -15.84 21.99 7.38
N GLN A 163 -16.13 21.41 6.20
CA GLN A 163 -16.77 22.13 5.10
C GLN A 163 -18.19 22.59 5.46
N SER A 164 -18.95 21.75 6.18
CA SER A 164 -20.26 22.11 6.70
C SER A 164 -20.16 23.28 7.68
N GLU A 165 -19.23 23.23 8.63
CA GLU A 165 -19.04 24.29 9.63
C GLU A 165 -18.60 25.63 9.01
N ILE A 166 -17.73 25.58 8.00
CA ILE A 166 -17.31 26.76 7.23
C ILE A 166 -18.49 27.35 6.47
N SER A 167 -19.31 26.52 5.83
CA SER A 167 -20.49 26.97 5.10
C SER A 167 -21.49 27.65 6.03
N GLN A 168 -21.73 27.07 7.21
CA GLN A 168 -22.59 27.65 8.24
C GLN A 168 -22.04 28.98 8.75
N THR A 169 -20.76 29.04 9.11
CA THR A 169 -20.12 30.26 9.62
C THR A 169 -20.15 31.39 8.59
N ARG A 170 -19.97 31.08 7.30
CA ARG A 170 -20.10 32.05 6.20
C ARG A 170 -21.53 32.59 6.07
N GLN A 171 -22.54 31.74 6.22
CA GLN A 171 -23.94 32.16 6.23
C GLN A 171 -24.23 33.09 7.42
N ASP A 172 -23.79 32.72 8.62
CA ASP A 172 -24.03 33.51 9.84
C ASP A 172 -23.33 34.87 9.78
N LEU A 173 -22.10 34.90 9.26
CA LEU A 173 -21.37 36.15 9.03
C LEU A 173 -22.10 37.06 8.02
N THR A 174 -22.67 36.49 6.96
CA THR A 174 -23.44 37.24 5.97
C THR A 174 -24.72 37.81 6.57
N LYS A 175 -25.46 37.02 7.36
CA LYS A 175 -26.64 37.47 8.10
C LYS A 175 -26.30 38.61 9.07
N ARG A 176 -25.21 38.46 9.83
CA ARG A 176 -24.76 39.48 10.79
C ARG A 176 -24.35 40.79 10.11
N ARG A 177 -23.67 40.71 8.96
CA ARG A 177 -23.30 41.91 8.17
C ARG A 177 -24.54 42.65 7.68
N ARG A 178 -25.56 41.94 7.17
CA ARG A 178 -26.83 42.55 6.74
C ARG A 178 -27.54 43.26 7.89
N SER A 179 -27.70 42.60 9.04
CA SER A 179 -28.41 43.21 10.18
C SER A 179 -27.72 44.49 10.70
N LEU A 180 -26.38 44.54 10.66
CA LEU A 180 -25.64 45.74 11.06
C LEU A 180 -25.84 46.91 10.09
N ILE A 181 -25.93 46.62 8.79
CA ILE A 181 -26.24 47.63 7.76
C ILE A 181 -27.64 48.19 7.98
N ASP A 182 -28.64 47.34 8.21
CA ASP A 182 -30.02 47.76 8.43
C ASP A 182 -30.15 48.67 9.66
N ILE A 183 -29.50 48.29 10.78
CA ILE A 183 -29.44 49.12 11.99
C ILE A 183 -28.78 50.48 11.70
N ALA A 184 -27.66 50.50 10.97
CA ALA A 184 -26.98 51.72 10.62
C ALA A 184 -27.84 52.65 9.73
N LEU A 185 -28.60 52.08 8.79
CA LEU A 185 -29.51 52.84 7.94
C LEU A 185 -30.68 53.44 8.73
N GLN A 186 -31.28 52.68 9.66
CA GLN A 186 -32.35 53.19 10.54
C GLN A 186 -31.86 54.33 11.43
N SER A 187 -30.66 54.21 12.01
CA SER A 187 -30.07 55.25 12.87
C SER A 187 -29.73 56.56 12.15
N LYS A 188 -29.55 56.54 10.82
CA LYS A 188 -29.29 57.74 10.01
C LYS A 188 -30.54 58.48 9.55
N ASN A 189 -31.69 57.79 9.55
CA ASN A 189 -32.98 58.35 9.16
C ASN A 189 -33.83 58.78 10.38
N SER A 190 -33.25 58.67 11.59
CA SER A 190 -33.81 59.13 12.87
C SER A 190 -33.15 60.44 13.28
#